data_AF-A0A7S1BI30-F1
#
_entry.id   AF-A0A7S1BI30-F1
#
_cell.length_a   1.000
_cell.length_b   1.000
_cell.length_c   1.000
_cell.angle_alpha   90.00
_cell.angle_beta   90.00
_cell.angle_gamma   90.00
#
_symmetry.space_group_name_H-M   'P 1'
#
loop_
_entity.id
_entity.type
_entity.pdbx_description
1 polymer ?
#
loop_
_entity_poly.entity_id
_entity_poly.type
_entity_poly.pdbx_seq_one_letter_code
_entity_poly.pdbx_strand_id
1 'polypeptide(L)'
;GRKVLPALLDETVEGERLPPDAAFSWIEEDWLQDCEGGTDPLDTFAATLVIQRAWDDLLIPVYDMMSHRNPPYLNTKDLGVHIENKPVTVVATQRIPEGGEIYTSYNMCEDCGKRQENYGTPHILRDYGFVEQIPRRFIFADDTGFEIAERDGPGSDLIVNWIGEGEPHDDMVDFLHGMVEGLQSKGKTIMEEGHQDESIPSTEREMMGYYYNAMLDGARLAYQDATGTNRDVRNALNKLQNTDQLLELDQEPKDFNYNIRLCERHKFYSVDLEKNYIDTDNVKTSYQMINVMYNPTNKDTCFDLDNTVQQCTSYRPHYHEYIVHHTARYLPKIRRVLFVGGGDSMLLHEILKYPDLEKVVGLELDQQVTR
;
A
#
# COMPACT_ATOMS: atom_id res chain seq x y z
N GLY A 1 -14.43 -10.16 -4.97
CA GLY A 1 -14.63 -8.73 -5.27
C GLY A 1 -15.12 -8.40 -6.68
N ARG A 2 -14.39 -8.82 -7.73
CA ARG A 2 -14.51 -8.29 -9.12
C ARG A 2 -15.90 -8.23 -9.76
N LYS A 3 -16.86 -9.08 -9.39
CA LYS A 3 -18.23 -9.04 -9.92
C LYS A 3 -19.20 -8.25 -9.07
N VAL A 4 -18.99 -8.26 -7.75
CA VAL A 4 -19.90 -7.63 -6.78
C VAL A 4 -19.71 -6.11 -6.77
N LEU A 5 -18.46 -5.64 -6.86
CA LEU A 5 -18.19 -4.21 -6.87
C LEU A 5 -18.84 -3.53 -8.11
N PRO A 6 -18.66 -4.01 -9.35
CA PRO A 6 -19.41 -3.46 -10.50
C PRO A 6 -20.92 -3.58 -10.36
N ALA A 7 -21.47 -4.69 -9.86
CA ALA A 7 -22.90 -4.82 -9.62
C ALA A 7 -23.43 -3.76 -8.63
N LEU A 8 -22.69 -3.49 -7.56
CA LEU A 8 -23.00 -2.42 -6.61
C LEU A 8 -22.94 -1.03 -7.23
N LEU A 9 -22.21 -0.85 -8.32
CA LEU A 9 -22.01 0.44 -8.98
C LEU A 9 -22.95 0.64 -10.19
N ASP A 10 -23.33 -0.44 -10.87
CA ASP A 10 -24.14 -0.44 -12.09
C ASP A 10 -25.65 -0.48 -11.80
N GLU A 11 -26.08 -1.02 -10.64
CA GLU A 11 -27.51 -1.16 -10.33
C GLU A 11 -28.08 -0.06 -9.42
N THR A 12 -27.22 0.77 -8.82
CA THR A 12 -27.60 1.73 -7.79
C THR A 12 -28.27 2.99 -8.33
N VAL A 13 -27.82 3.54 -9.46
CA VAL A 13 -28.43 4.71 -10.10
C VAL A 13 -28.85 4.33 -11.52
N GLU A 14 -30.09 4.62 -11.91
CA GLU A 14 -30.60 4.20 -13.22
C GLU A 14 -29.92 5.01 -14.34
N GLY A 15 -29.11 4.33 -15.16
CA GLY A 15 -28.44 4.93 -16.31
C GLY A 15 -27.07 5.55 -16.03
N GLU A 16 -26.61 5.54 -14.77
CA GLU A 16 -25.31 6.10 -14.38
C GLU A 16 -24.47 5.09 -13.59
N ARG A 17 -23.20 4.98 -13.96
CA ARG A 17 -22.24 4.10 -13.32
C ARG A 17 -21.57 4.85 -12.17
N LEU A 18 -21.61 4.27 -10.96
CA LEU A 18 -20.83 4.82 -9.87
C LEU A 18 -19.33 4.51 -10.05
N PRO A 19 -18.45 5.45 -9.68
CA PRO A 19 -17.01 5.26 -9.80
C PRO A 19 -16.52 4.09 -8.93
N PRO A 20 -15.37 3.47 -9.26
CA PRO A 20 -14.42 3.90 -10.28
C PRO A 20 -14.86 3.43 -11.66
N ASP A 21 -14.80 4.33 -12.63
CA ASP A 21 -14.90 3.95 -14.02
C ASP A 21 -13.71 3.06 -14.38
N ALA A 22 -13.94 2.16 -15.34
CA ALA A 22 -12.89 1.35 -15.93
C ALA A 22 -12.11 0.49 -14.89
N ALA A 23 -12.83 -0.19 -13.99
CA ALA A 23 -12.27 -1.00 -12.90
C ALA A 23 -11.15 -1.98 -13.33
N PHE A 24 -11.15 -2.43 -14.60
CA PHE A 24 -10.18 -3.37 -15.16
C PHE A 24 -9.58 -2.94 -16.50
N SER A 25 -9.79 -1.70 -16.95
CA SER A 25 -9.28 -1.25 -18.27
C SER A 25 -7.77 -1.31 -18.36
N TRP A 26 -7.05 -1.08 -17.27
CA TRP A 26 -5.59 -1.19 -17.24
C TRP A 26 -5.06 -2.53 -17.73
N ILE A 27 -5.78 -3.61 -17.44
CA ILE A 27 -5.38 -4.94 -17.90
C ILE A 27 -6.00 -5.23 -19.26
N GLU A 28 -7.31 -5.03 -19.40
CA GLU A 28 -8.05 -5.47 -20.58
C GLU A 28 -7.78 -4.59 -21.82
N GLU A 29 -7.69 -3.28 -21.63
CA GLU A 29 -7.50 -2.28 -22.68
C GLU A 29 -6.03 -1.85 -22.75
N ASP A 30 -5.43 -1.39 -21.66
CA ASP A 30 -4.09 -0.79 -21.74
C ASP A 30 -3.00 -1.86 -21.89
N TRP A 31 -2.94 -2.86 -21.01
CA TRP A 31 -1.92 -3.90 -21.06
C TRP A 31 -2.12 -4.86 -22.23
N LEU A 32 -3.28 -5.51 -22.32
CA LEU A 32 -3.49 -6.58 -23.29
C LEU A 32 -3.72 -6.07 -24.71
N GLN A 33 -4.41 -4.94 -24.88
CA GLN A 33 -4.76 -4.43 -26.21
C GLN A 33 -3.76 -3.36 -26.68
N ASP A 34 -3.52 -2.30 -25.92
CA ASP A 34 -2.71 -1.17 -26.39
C ASP A 34 -1.20 -1.45 -26.31
N CYS A 35 -0.75 -2.12 -25.25
CA CYS A 35 0.66 -2.50 -25.07
C CYS A 35 1.02 -3.85 -25.68
N GLU A 36 0.05 -4.59 -26.24
CA GLU A 36 0.21 -5.98 -26.71
C GLU A 36 0.89 -6.89 -25.66
N GLY A 37 0.55 -6.67 -24.39
CA GLY A 37 1.14 -7.30 -23.23
C GLY A 37 0.89 -8.81 -23.14
N GLY A 38 1.74 -9.49 -22.37
CA GLY A 38 1.65 -10.93 -22.15
C GLY A 38 0.33 -11.34 -21.48
N THR A 39 -0.28 -12.41 -22.00
CA THR A 39 -1.52 -13.01 -21.46
C THR A 39 -1.27 -14.03 -20.36
N ASP A 40 0.00 -14.31 -20.03
CA ASP A 40 0.33 -15.20 -18.92
C ASP A 40 -0.14 -14.56 -17.59
N PRO A 41 -0.71 -15.35 -16.65
CA PRO A 41 -1.12 -14.83 -15.35
C PRO A 41 0.01 -14.12 -14.60
N LEU A 42 1.26 -14.55 -14.77
CA LEU A 42 2.43 -13.90 -14.18
C LEU A 42 2.68 -12.52 -14.80
N ASP A 43 2.54 -12.39 -16.12
CA ASP A 43 2.73 -11.12 -16.83
C ASP A 43 1.65 -10.11 -16.43
N THR A 44 0.40 -10.57 -16.34
CA THR A 44 -0.73 -9.75 -15.88
C THR A 44 -0.54 -9.32 -14.42
N PHE A 45 -0.06 -10.23 -13.57
CA PHE A 45 0.26 -9.92 -12.17
C PHE A 45 1.41 -8.91 -12.06
N ALA A 46 2.48 -9.08 -12.84
CA ALA A 46 3.60 -8.15 -12.87
C ALA A 46 3.17 -6.75 -13.35
N ALA A 47 2.37 -6.66 -14.42
CA ALA A 47 1.79 -5.40 -14.89
C ALA A 47 0.94 -4.73 -13.80
N THR A 48 0.11 -5.52 -13.09
CA THR A 48 -0.68 -5.02 -11.96
C THR A 48 0.22 -4.48 -10.85
N LEU A 49 1.30 -5.18 -10.49
CA LEU A 49 2.24 -4.70 -9.48
C LEU A 49 2.89 -3.37 -9.87
N VAL A 50 3.21 -3.16 -11.15
CA VAL A 50 3.73 -1.87 -11.63
C VAL A 50 2.69 -0.77 -11.43
N ILE A 51 1.44 -0.98 -11.85
CA ILE A 51 0.36 0.01 -11.64
C ILE A 51 0.17 0.36 -10.16
N GLN A 52 0.29 -0.65 -9.28
CA GLN A 52 0.03 -0.51 -7.85
C GLN A 52 1.20 0.05 -7.04
N ARG A 53 2.44 -0.17 -7.48
CA ARG A 53 3.63 0.06 -6.64
C ARG A 53 4.67 0.94 -7.31
N ALA A 54 4.61 1.13 -8.62
CA ALA A 54 5.49 2.09 -9.26
C ALA A 54 5.08 3.51 -8.86
N TRP A 55 6.11 4.34 -8.66
CA TRP A 55 5.96 5.78 -8.64
C TRP A 55 5.91 6.25 -10.09
N ASP A 56 4.69 6.33 -10.62
CA ASP A 56 4.39 6.49 -12.04
C ASP A 56 4.99 5.36 -12.89
N ASP A 57 6.16 5.54 -13.51
CA ASP A 57 6.85 4.53 -14.32
C ASP A 57 8.06 3.87 -13.61
N LEU A 58 8.41 4.30 -12.40
CA LEU A 58 9.58 3.82 -11.65
C LEU A 58 9.19 2.96 -10.45
N LEU A 59 9.57 1.69 -10.46
CA LEU A 59 9.42 0.80 -9.30
C LEU A 59 10.56 1.03 -8.31
N ILE A 60 10.36 1.95 -7.37
CA ILE A 60 11.32 2.28 -6.31
C ILE A 60 10.68 2.14 -4.93
N PRO A 61 11.43 1.64 -3.92
CA PRO A 61 10.88 1.38 -2.59
C PRO A 61 10.53 2.65 -1.82
N VAL A 62 11.01 3.82 -2.25
CA VAL A 62 10.77 5.10 -1.56
C VAL A 62 9.29 5.40 -1.43
N TYR A 63 8.49 5.07 -2.46
CA TYR A 63 7.05 5.29 -2.43
C TYR A 63 6.35 4.40 -1.39
N ASP A 64 6.79 3.16 -1.28
CA ASP A 64 6.29 2.17 -0.31
C ASP A 64 6.77 2.42 1.13
N MET A 65 7.74 3.30 1.34
CA MET A 65 8.24 3.66 2.67
C MET A 65 7.36 4.69 3.39
N MET A 66 6.36 5.25 2.72
CA MET A 66 5.50 6.32 3.24
C MET A 66 4.04 5.87 3.25
N SER A 67 3.31 6.26 4.28
CA SER A 67 1.88 5.96 4.37
C SER A 67 1.07 6.92 3.51
N HIS A 68 -0.07 6.48 2.98
CA HIS A 68 -0.97 7.37 2.25
C HIS A 68 -1.78 8.25 3.22
N ARG A 69 -1.77 9.57 3.00
CA ARG A 69 -2.74 10.50 3.60
C ARG A 69 -2.81 11.82 2.84
N ASN A 70 -4.05 12.24 2.54
CA ASN A 70 -4.30 13.49 1.83
C ASN A 70 -4.04 14.75 2.68
N PRO A 71 -3.87 15.93 2.04
CA PRO A 71 -3.87 17.21 2.74
C PRO A 71 -5.08 17.32 3.69
N PRO A 72 -4.92 17.96 4.87
CA PRO A 72 -3.73 18.70 5.32
C PRO A 72 -2.64 17.82 5.95
N TYR A 73 -2.81 16.50 6.01
CA TYR A 73 -1.86 15.60 6.66
C TYR A 73 -0.64 15.27 5.80
N LEU A 74 -0.79 15.34 4.47
CA LEU A 74 0.30 15.18 3.50
C LEU A 74 1.51 16.01 3.93
N ASN A 75 2.64 15.34 4.20
CA ASN A 75 3.82 15.98 4.77
C ASN A 75 5.08 15.80 3.93
N THR A 76 4.96 15.19 2.76
CA THR A 76 6.03 15.09 1.76
C THR A 76 5.62 15.69 0.42
N LYS A 77 6.63 16.12 -0.33
CA LYS A 77 6.53 16.46 -1.76
C LYS A 77 7.74 15.87 -2.46
N ASP A 78 7.50 15.14 -3.53
CA ASP A 78 8.57 14.75 -4.45
C ASP A 78 8.94 15.94 -5.36
N LEU A 79 10.19 15.94 -5.83
CA LEU A 79 10.73 17.00 -6.69
C LEU A 79 10.90 16.53 -8.14
N GLY A 80 10.07 15.57 -8.57
CA GLY A 80 10.09 14.98 -9.90
C GLY A 80 10.80 13.62 -9.91
N VAL A 81 10.04 12.58 -10.27
CA VAL A 81 10.56 11.22 -10.43
C VAL A 81 11.12 10.95 -11.83
N HIS A 82 10.76 11.78 -12.83
CA HIS A 82 11.18 11.62 -14.23
C HIS A 82 12.39 12.45 -14.63
N ILE A 83 13.13 13.03 -13.69
CA ILE A 83 14.29 13.85 -14.03
C ILE A 83 15.49 12.95 -14.32
N GLU A 84 15.77 12.78 -15.62
CA GLU A 84 16.88 11.95 -16.09
C GLU A 84 18.21 12.30 -15.41
N ASN A 85 18.95 11.27 -14.99
CA ASN A 85 20.25 11.39 -14.32
C ASN A 85 20.23 12.18 -12.99
N LYS A 86 19.08 12.32 -12.33
CA LYS A 86 18.98 12.86 -10.97
C LYS A 86 18.42 11.83 -10.00
N PRO A 87 18.84 11.89 -8.72
CA PRO A 87 18.22 11.06 -7.69
C PRO A 87 16.77 11.48 -7.48
N VAL A 88 15.89 10.49 -7.30
CA VAL A 88 14.54 10.75 -6.80
C VAL A 88 14.65 11.38 -5.42
N THR A 89 14.09 12.56 -5.28
CA THR A 89 14.21 13.37 -4.07
C THR A 89 12.82 13.64 -3.51
N VAL A 90 12.61 13.23 -2.26
CA VAL A 90 11.40 13.52 -1.49
C VAL A 90 11.79 14.44 -0.35
N VAL A 91 11.06 15.55 -0.19
CA VAL A 91 11.29 16.53 0.86
C VAL A 91 10.08 16.64 1.77
N ALA A 92 10.32 16.88 3.05
CA ALA A 92 9.24 17.21 3.98
C ALA A 92 8.67 18.60 3.67
N THR A 93 7.36 18.71 3.53
CA THR A 93 6.65 19.99 3.28
C THR A 93 6.30 20.72 4.57
N GLN A 94 6.27 19.98 5.69
CA GLN A 94 6.00 20.49 7.02
C GLN A 94 6.87 19.81 8.07
N ARG A 95 6.89 20.36 9.28
CA ARG A 95 7.64 19.77 10.40
C ARG A 95 7.01 18.43 10.79
N ILE A 96 7.79 17.35 10.70
CA ILE A 96 7.42 16.03 11.20
C ILE A 96 8.08 15.85 12.58
N PRO A 97 7.30 15.65 13.67
CA PRO A 97 7.87 15.41 14.99
C PRO A 97 8.60 14.06 15.04
N GLU A 98 9.49 13.89 16.02
CA GLU A 98 10.11 12.59 16.28
C GLU A 98 9.04 11.51 16.52
N GLY A 99 9.17 10.36 15.86
CA GLY A 99 8.16 9.29 15.88
C GLY A 99 6.91 9.58 15.04
N GLY A 100 6.84 10.73 14.36
CA GLY A 100 5.75 11.05 13.44
C GLY A 100 5.78 10.22 12.17
N GLU A 101 4.59 9.91 11.65
CA GLU A 101 4.42 9.17 10.40
C GLU A 101 4.75 10.06 9.19
N ILE A 102 5.40 9.48 8.18
CA ILE A 102 5.67 10.15 6.91
C ILE A 102 4.52 9.83 5.96
N TYR A 103 3.88 10.87 5.44
CA TYR A 103 2.70 10.77 4.60
C TYR A 103 2.97 11.27 3.19
N THR A 104 2.69 10.41 2.22
CA THR A 104 2.54 10.73 0.79
C THR A 104 1.07 10.63 0.37
N SER A 105 0.71 10.98 -0.85
CA SER A 105 -0.64 10.80 -1.39
C SER A 105 -0.60 10.20 -2.79
N TYR A 106 -1.46 9.21 -3.03
CA TYR A 106 -1.56 8.49 -4.31
C TYR A 106 -2.40 9.25 -5.35
N ASN A 107 -3.19 10.22 -4.90
CA ASN A 107 -4.16 10.97 -5.72
C ASN A 107 -3.96 12.49 -5.67
N MET A 108 -2.96 13.01 -4.97
CA MET A 108 -2.64 14.44 -4.93
C MET A 108 -1.30 14.76 -5.61
N CYS A 109 -0.82 13.87 -6.47
CA CYS A 109 0.45 14.06 -7.15
C CYS A 109 0.28 14.90 -8.42
N GLU A 110 1.09 15.95 -8.56
CA GLU A 110 0.96 17.00 -9.58
C GLU A 110 1.47 16.55 -10.98
N ASP A 111 2.41 15.60 -11.03
CA ASP A 111 3.12 15.19 -12.24
C ASP A 111 2.75 13.79 -12.77
N CYS A 112 1.87 13.05 -12.08
CA CYS A 112 1.43 11.70 -12.47
C CYS A 112 0.07 11.69 -13.19
N GLY A 113 -0.04 12.42 -14.30
CA GLY A 113 -1.23 12.33 -15.16
C GLY A 113 -2.51 12.96 -14.58
N LYS A 114 -2.35 14.06 -13.83
CA LYS A 114 -3.45 14.87 -13.28
C LYS A 114 -4.36 14.16 -12.27
N ARG A 115 -3.82 13.20 -11.51
CA ARG A 115 -4.60 12.47 -10.48
C ARG A 115 -5.23 13.41 -9.45
N GLN A 116 -4.61 14.56 -9.17
CA GLN A 116 -5.19 15.61 -8.32
C GLN A 116 -6.49 16.23 -8.86
N GLU A 117 -6.89 15.95 -10.09
CA GLU A 117 -8.13 16.45 -10.71
C GLU A 117 -9.18 15.35 -10.82
N ASN A 118 -8.82 14.14 -11.23
CA ASN A 118 -9.75 13.08 -11.61
C ASN A 118 -9.66 11.78 -10.81
N TYR A 119 -8.78 11.71 -9.80
CA TYR A 119 -8.53 10.51 -9.00
C TYR A 119 -9.03 10.65 -7.56
N GLY A 120 -9.79 9.66 -7.09
CA GLY A 120 -10.46 9.69 -5.78
C GLY A 120 -10.51 8.33 -5.10
N THR A 121 -11.20 8.24 -3.97
CA THR A 121 -11.40 7.01 -3.18
C THR A 121 -11.81 5.79 -4.00
N PRO A 122 -12.72 5.90 -4.99
CA PRO A 122 -13.04 4.77 -5.86
C PRO A 122 -11.83 4.22 -6.62
N HIS A 123 -11.02 5.12 -7.17
CA HIS A 123 -9.79 4.77 -7.91
C HIS A 123 -8.72 4.20 -6.97
N ILE A 124 -8.61 4.76 -5.74
CA ILE A 124 -7.73 4.24 -4.70
C ILE A 124 -8.08 2.80 -4.33
N LEU A 125 -9.37 2.49 -4.19
CA LEU A 125 -9.82 1.13 -3.95
C LEU A 125 -9.49 0.20 -5.12
N ARG A 126 -9.77 0.63 -6.36
CA ARG A 126 -9.50 -0.15 -7.58
C ARG A 126 -8.03 -0.54 -7.69
N ASP A 127 -7.16 0.46 -7.56
CA ASP A 127 -5.74 0.27 -7.86
C ASP A 127 -5.01 -0.24 -6.63
N TYR A 128 -5.21 0.37 -5.45
CA TYR A 128 -4.41 0.05 -4.25
C TYR A 128 -5.10 -0.87 -3.24
N GLY A 129 -6.39 -1.18 -3.42
CA GLY A 129 -7.11 -2.15 -2.59
C GLY A 129 -7.48 -1.66 -1.19
N PHE A 130 -7.46 -0.34 -0.94
CA PHE A 130 -7.88 0.24 0.34
C PHE A 130 -8.80 1.44 0.15
N VAL A 131 -9.41 1.91 1.23
CA VAL A 131 -10.24 3.12 1.24
C VAL A 131 -9.55 4.12 2.17
N GLU A 132 -9.39 5.34 1.68
CA GLU A 132 -8.58 6.38 2.34
C GLU A 132 -9.09 6.71 3.75
N GLN A 133 -8.24 7.24 4.62
CA GLN A 133 -8.71 7.95 5.81
C GLN A 133 -9.30 9.31 5.40
N ILE A 134 -10.04 9.99 6.29
CA ILE A 134 -10.43 11.39 6.04
C ILE A 134 -9.15 12.25 6.02
N PRO A 135 -8.94 13.12 5.01
CA PRO A 135 -9.90 13.50 3.96
C PRO A 135 -10.02 12.53 2.77
N ARG A 136 -11.26 12.33 2.33
CA ARG A 136 -11.64 11.43 1.22
C ARG A 136 -12.25 12.19 0.08
N ARG A 137 -11.94 11.79 -1.15
CA ARG A 137 -12.42 12.45 -2.36
C ARG A 137 -13.25 11.53 -3.22
N PHE A 138 -14.43 11.98 -3.61
CA PHE A 138 -15.31 11.29 -4.54
C PHE A 138 -15.40 12.11 -5.81
N ILE A 139 -14.94 11.55 -6.92
CA ILE A 139 -14.91 12.20 -8.24
C ILE A 139 -15.68 11.34 -9.22
N PHE A 140 -16.50 11.97 -10.04
CA PHE A 140 -17.39 11.37 -11.02
C PHE A 140 -16.95 11.76 -12.45
N ALA A 141 -17.58 11.15 -13.46
CA ALA A 141 -17.12 11.17 -14.86
C ALA A 141 -16.90 12.57 -15.48
N ASP A 142 -17.55 13.62 -14.97
CA ASP A 142 -17.44 15.01 -15.48
C ASP A 142 -16.42 15.87 -14.70
N ASP A 143 -15.45 15.25 -14.02
CA ASP A 143 -14.49 15.91 -13.11
C ASP A 143 -15.15 16.72 -11.98
N THR A 144 -16.45 16.50 -11.76
CA THR A 144 -17.22 17.02 -10.64
C THR A 144 -17.16 16.05 -9.48
N GLY A 145 -17.24 16.58 -8.27
CA GLY A 145 -17.14 15.73 -7.09
C GLY A 145 -17.19 16.50 -5.79
N PHE A 146 -16.85 15.80 -4.72
CA PHE A 146 -16.74 16.40 -3.41
C PHE A 146 -15.67 15.69 -2.57
N GLU A 147 -15.05 16.45 -1.68
CA GLU A 147 -14.17 15.93 -0.65
C GLU A 147 -14.87 16.05 0.71
N ILE A 148 -14.76 14.99 1.50
CA ILE A 148 -15.14 15.01 2.90
C ILE A 148 -13.88 15.25 3.71
N ALA A 149 -13.86 16.33 4.47
CA ALA A 149 -12.73 16.72 5.29
C ALA A 149 -13.17 17.06 6.72
N GLU A 150 -12.21 17.05 7.64
CA GLU A 150 -12.39 17.55 8.99
C GLU A 150 -12.24 19.08 9.00
N ARG A 151 -13.20 19.80 9.60
CA ARG A 151 -13.20 21.26 9.63
C ARG A 151 -11.98 21.86 10.32
N ASP A 152 -11.65 21.34 11.50
CA ASP A 152 -10.65 21.89 12.41
C ASP A 152 -9.57 20.84 12.79
N GLY A 153 -9.49 19.73 12.03
CA GLY A 153 -8.54 18.63 12.26
C GLY A 153 -9.13 17.39 12.94
N PRO A 154 -8.28 16.46 13.42
CA PRO A 154 -8.69 15.12 13.84
C PRO A 154 -9.88 15.10 14.81
N GLY A 155 -10.97 14.44 14.44
CA GLY A 155 -12.18 14.28 15.27
C GLY A 155 -13.10 15.51 15.33
N SER A 156 -12.81 16.56 14.57
CA SER A 156 -13.71 17.71 14.40
C SER A 156 -14.91 17.37 13.50
N ASP A 157 -15.85 18.32 13.39
CA ASP A 157 -17.03 18.13 12.54
C ASP A 157 -16.61 18.07 11.06
N LEU A 158 -17.28 17.20 10.30
CA LEU A 158 -16.98 17.05 8.88
C LEU A 158 -17.59 18.19 8.06
N ILE A 159 -16.91 18.52 6.97
CA ILE A 159 -17.35 19.45 5.95
C ILE A 159 -17.25 18.80 4.57
N VAL A 160 -18.06 19.32 3.66
CA VAL A 160 -18.04 18.94 2.25
C VAL A 160 -17.36 20.08 1.49
N ASN A 161 -16.27 19.76 0.80
CA ASN A 161 -15.58 20.67 -0.11
C ASN A 161 -15.93 20.24 -1.54
N TRP A 162 -16.72 21.05 -2.25
CA TRP A 162 -17.10 20.77 -3.64
C TRP A 162 -15.89 20.91 -4.58
N ILE A 163 -15.81 19.99 -5.54
CA ILE A 163 -14.78 19.96 -6.58
C ILE A 163 -15.45 20.30 -7.92
N GLY A 164 -14.91 21.30 -8.59
CA GLY A 164 -15.49 21.91 -9.79
C GLY A 164 -15.74 23.41 -9.59
N GLU A 165 -16.25 24.09 -10.62
CA GLU A 165 -16.60 25.51 -10.52
C GLU A 165 -18.03 25.69 -9.98
N GLY A 166 -18.15 26.20 -8.74
CA GLY A 166 -19.42 26.71 -8.19
C GLY A 166 -20.11 25.82 -7.14
N GLU A 167 -21.32 26.23 -6.74
CA GLU A 167 -22.25 25.41 -5.93
C GLU A 167 -22.73 24.21 -6.77
N PRO A 168 -23.09 23.07 -6.15
CA PRO A 168 -23.59 21.91 -6.89
C PRO A 168 -24.83 22.29 -7.71
N HIS A 169 -24.77 22.01 -9.01
CA HIS A 169 -25.92 22.16 -9.91
C HIS A 169 -27.06 21.21 -9.49
N ASP A 170 -28.31 21.55 -9.86
CA ASP A 170 -29.49 20.72 -9.55
C ASP A 170 -29.32 19.25 -9.96
N ASP A 171 -28.68 19.00 -11.11
CA ASP A 171 -28.37 17.66 -11.62
C ASP A 171 -27.49 16.85 -10.65
N MET A 172 -26.49 17.49 -10.01
CA MET A 172 -25.64 16.85 -9.00
C MET A 172 -26.44 16.54 -7.72
N VAL A 173 -27.39 17.40 -7.34
CA VAL A 173 -28.25 17.16 -6.17
C VAL A 173 -29.16 15.96 -6.42
N ASP A 174 -29.76 15.87 -7.60
CA ASP A 174 -30.61 14.75 -8.00
C ASP A 174 -29.79 13.45 -8.12
N PHE A 175 -28.58 13.53 -8.67
CA PHE A 175 -27.65 12.41 -8.71
C PHE A 175 -27.32 11.89 -7.30
N LEU A 176 -26.92 12.77 -6.38
CA LEU A 176 -26.60 12.40 -4.99
C LEU A 176 -27.80 11.81 -4.25
N HIS A 177 -29.00 12.35 -4.50
CA HIS A 177 -30.23 11.78 -3.96
C HIS A 177 -30.43 10.34 -4.46
N GLY A 178 -30.32 10.13 -5.78
CA GLY A 178 -30.39 8.82 -6.41
C GLY A 178 -29.33 7.84 -5.89
N MET A 179 -28.11 8.31 -5.69
CA MET A 179 -27.04 7.52 -5.05
C MET A 179 -27.42 7.05 -3.66
N VAL A 180 -27.92 7.94 -2.81
CA VAL A 180 -28.32 7.61 -1.43
C VAL A 180 -29.46 6.59 -1.43
N GLU A 181 -30.52 6.82 -2.22
CA GLU A 181 -31.64 5.88 -2.32
C GLU A 181 -31.21 4.52 -2.89
N GLY A 182 -30.39 4.54 -3.94
CA GLY A 182 -29.85 3.35 -4.61
C GLY A 182 -28.99 2.49 -3.69
N LEU A 183 -28.03 3.11 -2.99
CA LEU A 183 -27.17 2.43 -2.04
C LEU A 183 -27.96 1.86 -0.85
N GLN A 184 -28.99 2.57 -0.38
CA GLN A 184 -29.84 2.11 0.73
C GLN A 184 -30.78 0.96 0.34
N SER A 185 -31.30 0.97 -0.89
CA SER A 185 -32.30 0.00 -1.35
C SER A 185 -31.69 -1.23 -2.01
N LYS A 186 -30.80 -1.04 -3.01
CA LYS A 186 -30.21 -2.11 -3.82
C LYS A 186 -28.80 -2.46 -3.38
N GLY A 187 -27.96 -1.44 -3.15
CA GLY A 187 -26.56 -1.63 -2.76
C GLY A 187 -26.41 -2.46 -1.48
N LYS A 188 -27.32 -2.29 -0.53
CA LYS A 188 -27.36 -3.11 0.70
C LYS A 188 -27.53 -4.60 0.41
N THR A 189 -28.47 -4.97 -0.46
CA THR A 189 -28.72 -6.37 -0.83
C THR A 189 -27.51 -6.96 -1.54
N ILE A 190 -26.93 -6.22 -2.50
CA ILE A 190 -25.72 -6.64 -3.24
C ILE A 190 -24.55 -6.86 -2.27
N MET A 191 -24.40 -5.98 -1.27
CA MET A 191 -23.40 -6.16 -0.21
C MET A 191 -23.67 -7.39 0.64
N GLU A 192 -24.92 -7.64 1.04
CA GLU A 192 -25.29 -8.83 1.83
C GLU A 192 -25.01 -10.12 1.05
N GLU A 193 -25.35 -10.16 -0.24
CA GLU A 193 -25.05 -11.29 -1.13
C GLU A 193 -23.54 -11.49 -1.30
N GLY A 194 -22.78 -10.43 -1.57
CA GLY A 194 -21.32 -10.49 -1.66
C GLY A 194 -20.65 -10.89 -0.35
N HIS A 195 -21.22 -10.51 0.80
CA HIS A 195 -20.73 -10.94 2.11
C HIS A 195 -20.93 -12.43 2.38
N GLN A 196 -21.95 -13.05 1.76
CA GLN A 196 -22.25 -14.47 1.89
C GLN A 196 -21.49 -15.33 0.87
N ASP A 197 -20.90 -14.72 -0.16
CA ASP A 197 -20.11 -15.45 -1.17
C ASP A 197 -18.77 -15.91 -0.57
N GLU A 198 -18.71 -17.20 -0.22
CA GLU A 198 -17.51 -17.85 0.32
C GLU A 198 -16.32 -17.87 -0.65
N SER A 199 -16.54 -17.66 -1.95
CA SER A 199 -15.45 -17.56 -2.93
C SER A 199 -14.65 -16.26 -2.83
N ILE A 200 -15.19 -15.25 -2.16
CA ILE A 200 -14.51 -13.98 -1.92
C ILE A 200 -13.71 -14.08 -0.59
N PRO A 201 -12.41 -13.74 -0.58
CA PRO A 201 -11.64 -13.69 0.68
C PRO A 201 -12.32 -12.80 1.73
N SER A 202 -12.22 -13.17 3.01
CA SER A 202 -12.86 -12.41 4.10
C SER A 202 -12.40 -10.95 4.15
N THR A 203 -11.11 -10.70 3.92
CA THR A 203 -10.52 -9.36 3.86
C THR A 203 -11.09 -8.53 2.71
N GLU A 204 -11.33 -9.12 1.54
CA GLU A 204 -12.00 -8.44 0.43
C GLU A 204 -13.45 -8.11 0.76
N ARG A 205 -14.18 -9.02 1.41
CA ARG A 205 -15.56 -8.78 1.82
C ARG A 205 -15.65 -7.61 2.82
N GLU A 206 -14.74 -7.57 3.79
CA GLU A 206 -14.64 -6.45 4.73
C GLU A 206 -14.34 -5.12 4.04
N MET A 207 -13.37 -5.11 3.13
CA MET A 207 -13.02 -3.90 2.36
C MET A 207 -14.17 -3.41 1.49
N MET A 208 -14.93 -4.32 0.87
CA MET A 208 -16.13 -3.96 0.13
C MET A 208 -17.18 -3.31 1.04
N GLY A 209 -17.41 -3.86 2.24
CA GLY A 209 -18.31 -3.26 3.23
C GLY A 209 -17.85 -1.89 3.70
N TYR A 210 -16.55 -1.71 3.88
CA TYR A 210 -15.97 -0.42 4.25
C TYR A 210 -16.17 0.62 3.14
N TYR A 211 -15.92 0.24 1.89
CA TYR A 211 -16.15 1.12 0.73
C TYR A 211 -17.62 1.49 0.56
N TYR A 212 -18.53 0.52 0.66
CA TYR A 212 -19.97 0.77 0.61
C TYR A 212 -20.41 1.82 1.64
N ASN A 213 -19.96 1.68 2.89
CA ASN A 213 -20.27 2.64 3.94
C ASN A 213 -19.65 4.01 3.65
N ALA A 214 -18.40 4.06 3.17
CA ALA A 214 -17.74 5.30 2.79
C ALA A 214 -18.50 6.05 1.67
N MET A 215 -18.95 5.33 0.64
CA MET A 215 -19.76 5.88 -0.45
C MET A 215 -21.11 6.39 0.03
N LEU A 216 -21.83 5.60 0.85
CA LEU A 216 -23.14 5.98 1.37
C LEU A 216 -23.06 7.21 2.29
N ASP A 217 -22.11 7.22 3.22
CA ASP A 217 -21.94 8.34 4.13
C ASP A 217 -21.48 9.60 3.39
N GLY A 218 -20.62 9.44 2.38
CA GLY A 218 -20.19 10.56 1.54
C GLY A 218 -21.30 11.16 0.71
N ALA A 219 -22.04 10.34 -0.03
CA ALA A 219 -23.18 10.80 -0.82
C ALA A 219 -24.23 11.48 0.07
N ARG A 220 -24.49 10.93 1.27
CA ARG A 220 -25.44 11.53 2.23
C ARG A 220 -24.97 12.88 2.72
N LEU A 221 -23.70 13.03 3.10
CA LEU A 221 -23.14 14.30 3.58
C LEU A 221 -23.18 15.35 2.46
N ALA A 222 -22.76 14.99 1.24
CA ALA A 222 -22.79 15.87 0.09
C ALA A 222 -24.23 16.32 -0.25
N TYR A 223 -25.19 15.40 -0.26
CA TYR A 223 -26.61 15.72 -0.49
C TYR A 223 -27.17 16.68 0.58
N GLN A 224 -26.84 16.44 1.85
CA GLN A 224 -27.29 17.29 2.96
C GLN A 224 -26.68 18.69 2.90
N ASP A 225 -25.42 18.79 2.52
CA ASP A 225 -24.73 20.06 2.30
C ASP A 225 -25.38 20.85 1.15
N ALA A 226 -25.57 20.19 -0.01
CA ALA A 226 -26.19 20.79 -1.19
C ALA A 226 -27.63 21.29 -0.96
N THR A 227 -28.41 20.58 -0.13
CA THR A 227 -29.80 20.93 0.17
C THR A 227 -29.95 21.87 1.38
N GLY A 228 -28.85 22.21 2.06
CA GLY A 228 -28.88 23.03 3.27
C GLY A 228 -29.57 22.38 4.48
N THR A 229 -29.67 21.04 4.50
CA THR A 229 -30.36 20.26 5.55
C THR A 229 -29.44 19.81 6.69
N ASN A 230 -28.21 20.35 6.73
CA ASN A 230 -27.11 19.93 7.60
C ASN A 230 -27.51 19.85 9.10
N ARG A 231 -27.64 18.63 9.62
CA ARG A 231 -27.70 18.30 11.05
C ARG A 231 -26.58 17.33 11.38
N ASP A 232 -25.54 17.85 12.03
CA ASP A 232 -24.46 17.17 12.77
C ASP A 232 -24.49 15.63 12.72
N VAL A 233 -23.83 15.04 11.73
CA VAL A 233 -23.72 13.58 11.59
C VAL A 233 -22.57 13.05 12.45
N ARG A 234 -22.72 13.10 13.78
CA ARG A 234 -21.76 12.52 14.74
C ARG A 234 -21.92 11.01 14.98
N ASN A 235 -23.02 10.40 14.51
CA ASN A 235 -23.40 9.06 14.95
C ASN A 235 -22.98 7.91 14.01
N ALA A 236 -22.64 8.18 12.74
CA ALA A 236 -22.20 7.12 11.81
C ALA A 236 -20.69 6.81 11.94
N LEU A 237 -19.86 7.82 12.19
CA LEU A 237 -18.39 7.69 12.22
C LEU A 237 -17.80 7.06 13.48
N ASN A 238 -18.49 7.15 14.63
CA ASN A 238 -18.03 6.49 15.86
C ASN A 238 -18.01 4.95 15.73
N LYS A 239 -18.62 4.38 14.68
CA LYS A 239 -18.44 2.96 14.32
C LYS A 239 -17.27 2.70 13.37
N LEU A 240 -16.81 3.71 12.62
CA LEU A 240 -15.76 3.60 11.59
C LEU A 240 -14.36 3.97 12.09
N GLN A 241 -14.23 4.85 13.09
CA GLN A 241 -12.93 5.16 13.71
C GLN A 241 -12.41 4.05 14.63
N ASN A 242 -13.26 3.09 15.02
CA ASN A 242 -12.87 1.97 15.89
C ASN A 242 -12.28 0.77 15.14
N THR A 243 -12.04 0.87 13.84
CA THR A 243 -11.13 -0.04 13.15
C THR A 243 -9.71 0.52 13.24
N ASP A 244 -9.18 0.55 14.47
CA ASP A 244 -7.75 0.27 14.69
C ASP A 244 -7.53 -1.19 14.26
N GLN A 245 -7.64 -1.47 12.96
CA GLN A 245 -7.16 -2.72 12.37
C GLN A 245 -5.64 -2.62 12.27
N LEU A 246 -4.97 -2.50 13.42
CA LEU A 246 -3.79 -3.32 13.61
C LEU A 246 -4.28 -4.75 13.40
N LEU A 247 -3.93 -5.32 12.26
CA LEU A 247 -4.16 -6.71 11.90
C LEU A 247 -3.91 -7.61 13.13
N GLU A 248 -4.97 -8.00 13.84
CA GLU A 248 -4.95 -9.17 14.70
C GLU A 248 -4.87 -10.37 13.75
N LEU A 249 -3.63 -10.72 13.37
CA LEU A 249 -3.32 -11.94 12.65
C LEU A 249 -3.49 -13.14 13.58
N ASP A 250 -4.73 -13.41 13.99
CA ASP A 250 -5.12 -14.75 14.45
C ASP A 250 -5.28 -15.64 13.20
N GLN A 251 -4.16 -15.90 12.53
CA GLN A 251 -4.13 -16.94 11.51
C GLN A 251 -4.15 -18.28 12.22
N GLU A 252 -5.22 -19.05 12.02
CA GLU A 252 -5.18 -20.47 12.33
C GLU A 252 -4.01 -21.11 11.57
N PRO A 253 -3.20 -21.98 12.22
CA PRO A 253 -2.02 -22.57 11.60
C PRO A 253 -2.47 -23.45 10.42
N LYS A 254 -2.34 -22.89 9.20
CA LYS A 254 -2.42 -23.68 7.97
C LYS A 254 -1.12 -24.46 7.83
N ASP A 255 -1.23 -25.76 7.59
CA ASP A 255 -0.10 -26.62 7.25
C ASP A 255 0.47 -26.19 5.88
N PHE A 256 1.39 -25.23 5.90
CA PHE A 256 2.14 -24.84 4.71
C PHE A 256 3.24 -25.87 4.47
N ASN A 257 3.22 -26.50 3.30
CA ASN A 257 4.35 -27.28 2.84
C ASN A 257 5.45 -26.34 2.33
N TYR A 258 6.32 -25.91 3.24
CA TYR A 258 7.47 -25.01 2.96
C TYR A 258 8.49 -25.59 1.96
N ASN A 259 8.33 -26.84 1.53
CA ASN A 259 9.17 -27.45 0.49
C ASN A 259 8.67 -27.16 -0.94
N ILE A 260 7.52 -26.51 -1.11
CA ILE A 260 7.05 -26.09 -2.44
C ILE A 260 7.94 -24.96 -2.94
N ARG A 261 8.82 -25.25 -3.90
CA ARG A 261 9.64 -24.26 -4.59
C ARG A 261 8.76 -23.46 -5.55
N LEU A 262 8.35 -22.26 -5.13
CA LEU A 262 7.40 -21.42 -5.88
C LEU A 262 8.01 -20.73 -7.12
N CYS A 263 9.34 -20.66 -7.27
CA CYS A 263 10.00 -20.03 -8.43
C CYS A 263 11.36 -20.70 -8.80
N GLU A 264 11.74 -20.67 -10.08
CA GLU A 264 13.11 -20.98 -10.54
C GLU A 264 14.08 -19.86 -10.11
N ARG A 265 14.58 -19.93 -8.87
CA ARG A 265 15.46 -18.90 -8.26
C ARG A 265 16.76 -18.62 -9.03
N HIS A 266 17.24 -19.56 -9.83
CA HIS A 266 18.54 -19.48 -10.49
C HIS A 266 18.62 -18.38 -11.56
N LYS A 267 17.48 -17.91 -12.11
CA LYS A 267 17.47 -16.85 -13.14
C LYS A 267 17.35 -15.44 -12.56
N PHE A 268 16.82 -15.29 -11.35
CA PHE A 268 16.52 -13.98 -10.74
C PHE A 268 17.53 -13.56 -9.68
N TYR A 269 18.10 -14.50 -8.94
CA TYR A 269 19.08 -14.23 -7.88
C TYR A 269 20.53 -14.50 -8.29
N SER A 270 20.76 -15.00 -9.51
CA SER A 270 22.04 -14.82 -10.18
C SER A 270 22.15 -13.36 -10.59
N VAL A 271 22.20 -12.46 -9.61
CA VAL A 271 22.86 -11.18 -9.80
C VAL A 271 24.18 -11.52 -10.46
N ASP A 272 24.52 -10.82 -11.54
CA ASP A 272 25.69 -11.01 -12.41
C ASP A 272 27.03 -10.75 -11.66
N LEU A 273 27.09 -11.14 -10.37
CA LEU A 273 28.25 -11.17 -9.50
C LEU A 273 29.36 -11.99 -10.16
N GLU A 274 29.03 -13.06 -10.90
CA GLU A 274 30.00 -13.90 -11.61
C GLU A 274 30.94 -13.12 -12.55
N LYS A 275 30.52 -11.96 -13.08
CA LYS A 275 31.36 -11.19 -14.02
C LYS A 275 32.46 -10.38 -13.34
N ASN A 276 32.26 -9.96 -12.09
CA ASN A 276 33.15 -9.00 -11.41
C ASN A 276 33.58 -9.42 -10.00
N TYR A 277 33.00 -10.50 -9.47
CA TYR A 277 33.35 -11.06 -8.17
C TYR A 277 34.15 -12.33 -8.37
N ILE A 278 35.15 -12.51 -7.52
CA ILE A 278 35.98 -13.71 -7.43
C ILE A 278 35.61 -14.44 -6.14
N ASP A 279 35.45 -15.76 -6.22
CA ASP A 279 35.31 -16.60 -5.03
C ASP A 279 36.60 -16.54 -4.23
N THR A 280 36.48 -16.20 -2.95
CA THR A 280 37.59 -16.07 -2.01
C THR A 280 37.62 -17.20 -1.00
N ASP A 281 36.45 -17.69 -0.59
CA ASP A 281 36.33 -18.83 0.31
C ASP A 281 35.05 -19.61 -0.02
N ASN A 282 35.12 -20.94 0.14
CA ASN A 282 34.03 -21.84 -0.16
C ASN A 282 34.03 -23.02 0.80
N VAL A 283 32.96 -23.13 1.61
CA VAL A 283 32.87 -24.09 2.70
C VAL A 283 31.54 -24.83 2.64
N LYS A 284 31.58 -26.16 2.48
CA LYS A 284 30.40 -27.01 2.70
C LYS A 284 30.28 -27.34 4.18
N THR A 285 29.14 -27.02 4.78
CA THR A 285 28.76 -27.42 6.14
C THR A 285 27.76 -28.59 6.10
N SER A 286 27.38 -29.11 7.27
CA SER A 286 26.30 -30.09 7.36
C SER A 286 24.93 -29.53 6.98
N TYR A 287 24.80 -28.20 6.88
CA TYR A 287 23.53 -27.52 6.60
C TYR A 287 23.48 -27.00 5.17
N GLN A 288 24.53 -26.34 4.68
CA GLN A 288 24.51 -25.58 3.42
C GLN A 288 25.92 -25.39 2.84
N MET A 289 26.01 -24.92 1.59
CA MET A 289 27.22 -24.31 1.05
C MET A 289 27.31 -22.86 1.55
N ILE A 290 28.49 -22.42 1.97
CA ILE A 290 28.82 -21.03 2.25
C ILE A 290 29.85 -20.61 1.21
N ASN A 291 29.60 -19.52 0.51
CA ASN A 291 30.54 -18.97 -0.47
C ASN A 291 30.78 -17.49 -0.19
N VAL A 292 32.04 -17.07 -0.14
CA VAL A 292 32.44 -15.67 0.06
C VAL A 292 33.08 -15.16 -1.21
N MET A 293 32.54 -14.07 -1.72
CA MET A 293 32.89 -13.45 -2.98
C MET A 293 33.46 -12.05 -2.75
N TYR A 294 34.46 -11.66 -3.54
CA TYR A 294 35.08 -10.33 -3.47
C TYR A 294 35.18 -9.70 -4.84
N ASN A 295 34.84 -8.41 -4.95
CA ASN A 295 35.02 -7.66 -6.17
C ASN A 295 36.22 -6.72 -6.05
N PRO A 296 37.32 -6.94 -6.82
CA PRO A 296 38.53 -6.14 -6.71
C PRO A 296 38.37 -4.71 -7.20
N THR A 297 37.35 -4.41 -8.01
CA THR A 297 37.11 -3.09 -8.60
C THR A 297 36.51 -2.12 -7.58
N ASN A 298 35.43 -2.54 -6.91
CA ASN A 298 34.73 -1.71 -5.92
C ASN A 298 35.07 -2.07 -4.46
N LYS A 299 35.87 -3.12 -4.24
CA LYS A 299 36.26 -3.67 -2.93
C LYS A 299 35.08 -4.19 -2.11
N ASP A 300 33.99 -4.56 -2.77
CA ASP A 300 32.81 -5.12 -2.11
C ASP A 300 33.02 -6.60 -1.79
N THR A 301 32.65 -7.01 -0.59
CA THR A 301 32.63 -8.42 -0.18
C THR A 301 31.18 -8.86 0.00
N CYS A 302 30.83 -9.98 -0.61
CA CYS A 302 29.53 -10.62 -0.51
C CYS A 302 29.67 -12.03 0.02
N PHE A 303 28.59 -12.59 0.55
CA PHE A 303 28.51 -14.03 0.72
C PHE A 303 27.13 -14.56 0.35
N ASP A 304 27.10 -15.82 -0.05
CA ASP A 304 25.88 -16.57 -0.34
C ASP A 304 25.82 -17.86 0.49
N LEU A 305 24.58 -18.35 0.66
CA LEU A 305 24.27 -19.65 1.21
C LEU A 305 23.48 -20.45 0.17
N ASP A 306 24.00 -21.60 -0.24
CA ASP A 306 23.46 -22.42 -1.33
C ASP A 306 23.12 -21.58 -2.60
N ASN A 307 24.04 -20.73 -3.03
CA ASN A 307 23.92 -19.82 -4.18
C ASN A 307 22.83 -18.74 -4.03
N THR A 308 22.36 -18.48 -2.80
CA THR A 308 21.47 -17.37 -2.50
C THR A 308 22.26 -16.29 -1.77
N VAL A 309 22.51 -15.16 -2.44
CA VAL A 309 23.23 -14.02 -1.85
C VAL A 309 22.50 -13.57 -0.58
N GLN A 310 23.21 -13.56 0.54
CA GLN A 310 22.65 -13.15 1.82
C GLN A 310 22.89 -11.66 2.06
N GLN A 311 24.13 -11.21 1.88
CA GLN A 311 24.50 -9.79 1.99
C GLN A 311 25.79 -9.48 1.24
N CYS A 312 25.97 -8.18 0.95
CA CYS A 312 27.25 -7.58 0.57
C CYS A 312 27.56 -6.38 1.46
N THR A 313 28.83 -6.02 1.58
CA THR A 313 29.27 -4.85 2.35
C THR A 313 28.67 -3.53 1.83
N SER A 314 28.42 -3.41 0.53
CA SER A 314 27.89 -2.20 -0.12
C SER A 314 26.45 -1.82 0.26
N TYR A 315 25.60 -2.80 0.58
CA TYR A 315 24.18 -2.55 0.89
C TYR A 315 23.72 -3.12 2.24
N ARG A 316 24.66 -3.55 3.09
CA ARG A 316 24.44 -4.06 4.45
C ARG A 316 23.37 -3.32 5.26
N PRO A 317 23.30 -1.97 5.29
CA PRO A 317 22.33 -1.27 6.13
C PRO A 317 20.86 -1.51 5.77
N HIS A 318 20.53 -1.64 4.48
CA HIS A 318 19.14 -1.60 4.00
C HIS A 318 18.26 -2.69 4.60
N TYR A 319 18.79 -3.92 4.70
CA TYR A 319 18.07 -5.04 5.30
C TYR A 319 18.05 -4.94 6.83
N HIS A 320 19.22 -4.73 7.45
CA HIS A 320 19.40 -4.83 8.91
C HIS A 320 18.79 -3.65 9.67
N GLU A 321 18.99 -2.42 9.19
CA GLU A 321 18.44 -1.23 9.84
C GLU A 321 16.91 -1.25 9.74
N TYR A 322 16.37 -1.59 8.57
CA TYR A 322 14.93 -1.66 8.39
C TYR A 322 14.30 -2.71 9.30
N ILE A 323 14.74 -3.98 9.24
CA ILE A 323 14.12 -5.04 10.03
C ILE A 323 14.22 -4.81 11.54
N VAL A 324 15.29 -4.17 12.03
CA VAL A 324 15.49 -3.91 13.47
C VAL A 324 14.78 -2.64 13.92
N HIS A 325 14.95 -1.52 13.21
CA HIS A 325 14.42 -0.22 13.63
C HIS A 325 12.95 -0.04 13.27
N HIS A 326 12.49 -0.61 12.15
CA HIS A 326 11.07 -0.59 11.81
C HIS A 326 10.25 -1.38 12.84
N THR A 327 10.69 -2.57 13.24
CA THR A 327 9.99 -3.36 14.27
C THR A 327 10.05 -2.68 15.64
N ALA A 328 11.18 -2.08 16.00
CA ALA A 328 11.32 -1.41 17.28
C ALA A 328 10.43 -0.16 17.44
N ARG A 329 10.03 0.50 16.33
CA ARG A 329 9.20 1.71 16.35
C ARG A 329 7.86 1.51 17.05
N TYR A 330 7.36 0.27 17.08
CA TYR A 330 6.08 -0.09 17.71
C TYR A 330 6.21 -0.40 19.20
N LEU A 331 7.42 -0.35 19.77
CA LEU A 331 7.69 -0.68 21.15
C LEU A 331 8.23 0.54 21.91
N PRO A 332 7.69 0.87 23.10
CA PRO A 332 8.15 2.02 23.86
C PRO A 332 9.57 1.84 24.42
N LYS A 333 10.01 0.59 24.63
CA LYS A 333 11.36 0.23 25.09
C LYS A 333 11.78 -1.14 24.57
N ILE A 334 13.04 -1.25 24.15
CA ILE A 334 13.64 -2.51 23.70
C ILE A 334 14.51 -3.07 24.83
N ARG A 335 14.01 -4.07 25.56
CA ARG A 335 14.72 -4.68 26.71
C ARG A 335 15.25 -6.08 26.42
N ARG A 336 14.45 -6.91 25.75
CA ARG A 336 14.79 -8.32 25.52
C ARG A 336 14.46 -8.67 24.08
N VAL A 337 15.46 -9.13 23.34
CA VAL A 337 15.33 -9.45 21.91
C VAL A 337 15.73 -10.89 21.66
N LEU A 338 14.95 -11.58 20.86
CA LEU A 338 15.25 -12.89 20.29
C LEU A 338 15.26 -12.74 18.77
N PHE A 339 16.31 -13.22 18.10
CA PHE A 339 16.34 -13.32 16.65
C PHE A 339 16.75 -14.74 16.23
N VAL A 340 16.27 -15.15 15.06
CA VAL A 340 16.50 -16.48 14.47
C VAL A 340 17.18 -16.28 13.12
N GLY A 341 18.25 -17.02 12.85
CA GLY A 341 19.18 -16.75 11.76
C GLY A 341 20.13 -15.59 12.11
N GLY A 342 20.45 -14.76 11.12
CA GLY A 342 21.34 -13.61 11.32
C GLY A 342 22.80 -14.01 11.52
N GLY A 343 23.26 -15.05 10.83
CA GLY A 343 24.63 -15.58 10.95
C GLY A 343 25.74 -14.55 10.68
N ASP A 344 25.46 -13.50 9.89
CA ASP A 344 26.38 -12.37 9.70
C ASP A 344 26.53 -11.44 10.92
N SER A 345 25.75 -11.67 11.98
CA SER A 345 25.70 -10.89 13.21
C SER A 345 25.32 -9.41 13.02
N MET A 346 24.80 -9.01 11.87
CA MET A 346 24.46 -7.62 11.61
C MET A 346 23.10 -7.23 12.21
N LEU A 347 22.17 -8.18 12.36
CA LEU A 347 20.99 -7.98 13.22
C LEU A 347 21.42 -7.66 14.66
N LEU A 348 22.38 -8.41 15.21
CA LEU A 348 22.90 -8.17 16.55
C LEU A 348 23.55 -6.79 16.65
N HIS A 349 24.34 -6.38 15.65
CA HIS A 349 24.95 -5.05 15.60
C HIS A 349 23.91 -3.93 15.74
N GLU A 350 22.80 -4.01 15.01
CA GLU A 350 21.72 -3.02 15.07
C GLU A 350 20.94 -3.08 16.38
N ILE A 351 20.65 -4.27 16.91
CA ILE A 351 19.94 -4.47 18.19
C ILE A 351 20.74 -3.87 19.36
N LEU A 352 22.07 -3.98 19.34
CA LEU A 352 22.93 -3.46 20.41
C LEU A 352 22.94 -1.92 20.51
N LYS A 353 22.33 -1.20 19.56
CA LYS A 353 22.19 0.27 19.59
C LYS A 353 21.15 0.75 20.62
N TYR A 354 20.26 -0.12 21.12
CA TYR A 354 19.20 0.29 22.05
C TYR A 354 19.71 0.39 23.51
N PRO A 355 19.55 1.55 24.17
CA PRO A 355 20.13 1.79 25.50
C PRO A 355 19.42 1.06 26.65
N ASP A 356 18.13 0.73 26.49
CA ASP A 356 17.36 -0.05 27.47
C ASP A 356 17.57 -1.57 27.34
N LEU A 357 18.45 -2.03 26.43
CA LEU A 357 18.63 -3.46 26.15
C LEU A 357 19.27 -4.18 27.35
N GLU A 358 18.58 -5.19 27.87
CA GLU A 358 19.01 -6.02 28.98
C GLU A 358 19.54 -7.38 28.51
N LYS A 359 18.93 -7.96 27.46
CA LYS A 359 19.30 -9.28 26.95
C LYS A 359 18.99 -9.44 25.47
N VAL A 360 19.93 -10.01 24.73
CA VAL A 360 19.72 -10.46 23.35
C VAL A 360 20.08 -11.95 23.23
N VAL A 361 19.26 -12.72 22.52
CA VAL A 361 19.48 -14.13 22.21
C VAL A 361 19.41 -14.29 20.69
N GLY A 362 20.51 -14.74 20.09
CA GLY A 362 20.56 -15.12 18.67
C GLY A 362 20.51 -16.64 18.53
N LEU A 363 19.64 -17.15 17.66
CA LEU A 363 19.53 -18.57 17.33
C LEU A 363 19.99 -18.79 15.89
N GLU A 364 21.27 -19.08 15.71
CA GLU A 364 21.85 -19.48 14.43
C GLU A 364 22.07 -21.00 14.41
N LEU A 365 21.60 -21.65 13.34
CA LEU A 365 21.69 -23.10 13.16
C LEU A 365 23.10 -23.52 12.73
N ASP A 366 23.71 -22.77 11.81
CA ASP A 366 25.00 -23.07 11.23
C ASP A 366 26.10 -22.19 11.83
N GLN A 367 26.78 -22.72 12.85
CA GLN A 367 27.85 -22.00 13.55
C GLN A 367 29.01 -21.58 12.65
N GLN A 368 29.17 -22.21 11.48
CA GLN A 368 30.22 -21.81 10.53
C GLN A 368 29.91 -20.50 9.83
N VAL A 369 28.65 -20.06 9.77
CA VAL A 369 28.30 -18.74 9.21
C VAL A 369 28.77 -17.62 10.13
N THR A 370 28.75 -17.87 11.45
CA THR A 370 29.14 -16.87 12.47
C THR A 370 30.64 -16.81 12.78
N ARG A 371 31.44 -17.75 12.25
CA ARG A 371 32.87 -17.91 12.58
C ARG A 371 33.71 -17.62 11.36
#